data_AF-A0A2V9KPC3-F1
#
_entry.id   AF-A0A2V9KPC3-F1
#
_cell.length_a   1.000
_cell.length_b   1.000
_cell.length_c   1.000
_cell.angle_alpha   90.00
_cell.angle_beta   90.00
_cell.angle_gamma   90.00
#
_symmetry.space_group_name_H-M   'P 1'
#
loop_
_entity.id
_entity.type
_entity.pdbx_description
1 polymer ?
#
loop_
_entity_poly.entity_id
_entity_poly.type
_entity_poly.pdbx_seq_one_letter_code
_entity_poly.pdbx_strand_id
1 'polypeptide(L)'
;MRQLRIALLIFAAAGSGATPPADPVSESLLSRISSAVEPERALEHVRRIYATDRWFTFPKFEETARYLEARLRELGLAEVELVRPPADGRTQYGYWTMPLAWDVRNGRLEIVEPEIAADTSVLADYQKVPASIGMWCGPTPPGGITADLVEFSEGADL
;
A
#
# COMPACT_ATOMS: atom_id res chain seq x y z
N MET A 1 67.26 -47.98 37.24
CA MET A 1 66.11 -47.15 37.64
C MET A 1 66.27 -45.75 37.06
N ARG A 2 65.17 -45.15 36.59
CA ARG A 2 64.99 -43.74 36.14
C ARG A 2 65.55 -43.41 34.75
N GLN A 3 64.83 -42.80 33.80
CA GLN A 3 63.42 -42.48 33.57
C GLN A 3 63.35 -42.30 32.04
N LEU A 4 62.54 -43.08 31.31
CA LEU A 4 62.34 -42.85 29.86
C LEU A 4 61.33 -41.70 29.72
N ARG A 5 61.79 -40.52 29.29
CA ARG A 5 60.92 -39.37 29.02
C ARG A 5 60.49 -39.41 27.56
N ILE A 6 59.27 -39.84 27.29
CA ILE A 6 58.63 -39.72 25.98
C ILE A 6 58.06 -38.30 25.88
N ALA A 7 58.61 -37.49 24.96
CA ALA A 7 58.03 -36.20 24.62
C ALA A 7 56.90 -36.43 23.60
N LEU A 8 55.66 -36.20 24.03
CA LEU A 8 54.49 -36.23 23.15
C LEU A 8 54.40 -34.88 22.42
N LEU A 9 54.78 -34.85 21.14
CA LEU A 9 54.56 -33.70 20.26
C LEU A 9 53.10 -33.70 19.81
N ILE A 10 52.29 -32.83 20.41
CA ILE A 10 50.93 -32.54 19.93
C ILE A 10 51.06 -31.63 18.71
N PHE A 11 50.85 -32.17 17.51
CA PHE A 11 50.60 -31.34 16.33
C PHE A 11 49.21 -30.72 16.48
N ALA A 12 49.15 -29.42 16.75
CA ALA A 12 47.93 -28.66 16.57
C ALA A 12 47.66 -28.60 15.07
N ALA A 13 46.70 -29.41 14.59
CA ALA A 13 46.17 -29.25 13.26
C ALA A 13 45.52 -27.86 13.21
N ALA A 14 46.13 -26.93 12.48
CA ALA A 14 45.51 -25.67 12.11
C ALA A 14 44.33 -26.02 11.17
N GLY A 15 43.17 -26.26 11.76
CA GLY A 15 41.92 -26.32 11.02
C GLY A 15 41.78 -24.98 10.31
N SER A 16 41.85 -24.99 8.98
CA SER A 16 41.36 -23.88 8.16
C SER A 16 39.86 -23.80 8.36
N GLY A 17 39.44 -23.17 9.45
CA GLY A 17 38.07 -22.72 9.62
C GLY A 17 37.85 -21.64 8.58
N ALA A 18 37.24 -22.00 7.45
CA ALA A 18 36.70 -21.01 6.54
C ALA A 18 35.76 -20.11 7.38
N THR A 19 36.12 -18.83 7.51
CA THR A 19 35.24 -17.85 8.12
C THR A 19 33.92 -17.89 7.34
N PRO A 20 32.77 -18.14 8.00
CA PRO A 20 31.50 -18.06 7.30
C PRO A 20 31.41 -16.67 6.64
N PRO A 21 30.87 -16.58 5.41
CA PRO A 21 30.74 -15.30 4.74
C PRO A 21 30.07 -14.31 5.70
N ALA A 22 30.65 -13.13 5.84
CA ALA A 22 30.11 -12.10 6.71
C ALA A 22 28.64 -11.86 6.32
N ASP A 23 27.76 -11.84 7.32
CA ASP A 23 26.37 -11.48 7.10
C ASP A 23 26.33 -10.09 6.42
N PRO A 24 25.77 -9.95 5.21
CA PRO A 24 25.68 -8.66 4.54
C PRO A 24 24.87 -7.65 5.37
N VAL A 25 24.08 -8.11 6.33
CA VAL A 25 23.27 -7.31 7.24
C VAL A 25 23.84 -7.41 8.66
N SER A 26 24.87 -6.62 8.95
CA SER A 26 25.41 -6.54 10.32
C SER A 26 24.46 -5.85 11.30
N GLU A 27 24.54 -6.20 12.59
CA GLU A 27 23.80 -5.50 13.66
C GLU A 27 24.08 -3.99 13.68
N SER A 28 25.32 -3.60 13.38
CA SER A 28 25.71 -2.19 13.31
C SER A 28 24.99 -1.44 12.19
N LEU A 29 24.74 -2.10 11.05
CA LEU A 29 23.98 -1.53 9.94
C LEU A 29 22.51 -1.38 10.33
N LEU A 30 21.91 -2.41 10.93
CA LEU A 30 20.52 -2.37 11.39
C LEU A 30 20.30 -1.26 12.44
N SER A 31 21.22 -1.12 13.39
CA SER A 31 21.18 -0.06 14.40
C SER A 31 21.27 1.34 13.80
N ARG A 32 22.09 1.53 12.76
CA ARG A 32 22.18 2.80 12.04
C ARG A 32 20.91 3.12 11.27
N ILE A 33 20.31 2.13 10.61
CA ILE A 33 19.04 2.30 9.88
C ILE A 33 17.92 2.64 10.85
N SER A 34 17.76 1.87 11.94
CA SER A 34 16.69 2.10 12.91
C SER A 34 16.80 3.46 13.59
N SER A 35 18.02 3.90 13.91
CA SER A 35 18.26 5.23 14.53
C SER A 35 18.01 6.40 13.56
N ALA A 36 17.99 6.15 12.24
CA ALA A 36 17.75 7.16 11.22
C ALA A 36 16.26 7.29 10.82
N VAL A 37 15.38 6.46 11.37
CA VAL A 37 13.94 6.54 11.10
C VAL A 37 13.36 7.77 11.80
N GLU A 38 12.63 8.59 11.04
CA GLU A 38 11.92 9.77 11.53
C GLU A 38 10.40 9.53 11.43
N PRO A 39 9.72 9.11 12.52
CA PRO A 39 8.31 8.72 12.50
C PRO A 39 7.37 9.81 12.00
N GLU A 40 7.64 11.08 12.35
CA GLU A 40 6.83 12.23 11.97
C GLU A 40 6.86 12.45 10.45
N ARG A 41 8.05 12.33 9.84
CA ARG A 41 8.21 12.42 8.38
C ARG A 41 7.53 11.26 7.68
N ALA A 42 7.63 10.05 8.23
CA ALA A 42 6.92 8.89 7.70
C ALA A 42 5.40 9.11 7.70
N LEU A 43 4.85 9.62 8.81
CA LEU A 43 3.42 9.91 8.92
C LEU A 43 2.98 11.05 7.99
N GLU A 44 3.82 12.06 7.76
CA GLU A 44 3.56 13.08 6.75
C GLU A 44 3.40 12.46 5.35
N HIS A 45 4.32 11.57 4.96
CA HIS A 45 4.22 10.90 3.66
C HIS A 45 2.95 10.05 3.55
N VAL A 46 2.60 9.30 4.60
CA VAL A 46 1.34 8.53 4.66
C VAL A 46 0.13 9.44 4.46
N ARG A 47 0.08 10.60 5.13
CA ARG A 47 -1.03 11.55 4.99
C ARG A 47 -1.15 12.10 3.57
N ARG A 48 -0.01 12.39 2.92
CA ARG A 48 0.03 12.89 1.53
C ARG A 48 -0.47 11.83 0.54
N ILE A 49 0.01 10.59 0.68
CA ILE A 49 -0.44 9.45 -0.14
C ILE A 49 -1.95 9.23 0.07
N TYR A 50 -2.39 9.20 1.33
CA TYR A 50 -3.80 8.97 1.65
C TYR A 50 -4.74 10.06 1.11
N ALA A 51 -4.30 11.33 1.09
CA ALA A 51 -5.12 12.45 0.62
C ALA A 51 -5.60 12.27 -0.84
N THR A 52 -4.82 11.56 -1.66
CA THR A 52 -5.11 11.27 -3.06
C THR A 52 -5.61 9.84 -3.25
N ASP A 53 -4.94 8.83 -2.70
CA ASP A 53 -5.31 7.41 -2.91
C ASP A 53 -6.69 7.03 -2.36
N ARG A 54 -7.17 7.73 -1.32
CA ARG A 54 -8.50 7.47 -0.75
C ARG A 54 -9.64 7.62 -1.77
N TRP A 55 -9.45 8.41 -2.82
CA TRP A 55 -10.46 8.64 -3.85
C TRP A 55 -10.63 7.44 -4.78
N PHE A 56 -9.60 6.59 -4.85
CA PHE A 56 -9.62 5.33 -5.59
C PHE A 56 -9.98 5.50 -7.08
N THR A 57 -9.47 6.56 -7.71
CA THR A 57 -9.62 6.84 -9.15
C THR A 57 -8.26 6.90 -9.85
N PHE A 58 -8.24 6.61 -11.14
CA PHE A 58 -7.00 6.64 -11.94
C PHE A 58 -6.33 8.02 -11.97
N PRO A 59 -7.06 9.15 -12.12
CA PRO A 59 -6.45 10.47 -12.02
C PRO A 59 -5.78 10.73 -10.65
N LYS A 60 -6.35 10.19 -9.57
CA LYS A 60 -5.80 10.36 -8.22
C LYS A 60 -4.59 9.46 -7.96
N PHE A 61 -4.56 8.26 -8.52
CA PHE A 61 -3.35 7.42 -8.53
C PHE A 61 -2.21 8.06 -9.31
N GLU A 62 -2.49 8.70 -10.44
CA GLU A 62 -1.50 9.48 -11.19
C GLU A 62 -0.93 10.64 -10.36
N GLU A 63 -1.78 11.36 -9.60
CA GLU A 63 -1.35 12.41 -8.69
C GLU A 63 -0.41 11.87 -7.60
N THR A 64 -0.78 10.76 -6.96
CA THR A 64 0.08 10.08 -5.97
C THR A 64 1.42 9.65 -6.58
N ALA A 65 1.39 9.05 -7.77
CA ALA A 65 2.59 8.53 -8.41
C ALA A 65 3.59 9.65 -8.75
N ARG A 66 3.10 10.83 -9.17
CA ARG A 66 3.94 12.02 -9.38
C ARG A 66 4.52 12.58 -8.08
N TYR A 67 3.71 12.62 -7.02
CA TYR A 67 4.19 13.02 -5.69
C TYR A 67 5.32 12.09 -5.22
N LEU A 68 5.14 10.77 -5.36
CA LEU A 68 6.16 9.78 -5.00
C LEU A 68 7.42 9.93 -5.86
N GLU A 69 7.29 10.07 -7.18
CA GLU A 69 8.43 10.28 -8.07
C GLU A 69 9.28 11.48 -7.61
N ALA A 70 8.64 12.63 -7.38
CA ALA A 70 9.32 13.84 -6.91
C ALA A 70 9.99 13.60 -5.56
N ARG A 71 9.27 13.03 -4.59
CA ARG A 71 9.77 12.85 -3.23
C ARG A 71 10.91 11.85 -3.15
N LEU A 72 10.87 10.76 -3.92
CA LEU A 72 11.95 9.77 -3.98
C LEU A 72 13.22 10.38 -4.59
N ARG A 73 13.10 11.16 -5.68
CA ARG A 73 14.23 11.91 -6.25
C ARG A 73 14.83 12.91 -5.26
N GLU A 74 13.99 13.68 -4.56
CA GLU A 74 14.44 14.64 -3.54
C GLU A 74 15.13 13.98 -2.34
N LEU A 75 14.85 12.70 -2.06
CA LEU A 75 15.53 11.91 -1.01
C LEU A 75 16.85 11.30 -1.50
N GLY A 76 17.23 11.51 -2.76
CA GLY A 76 18.49 11.03 -3.33
C GLY A 76 18.43 9.62 -3.90
N LEU A 77 17.24 9.06 -4.12
CA LEU A 77 17.13 7.78 -4.84
C LEU A 77 17.50 7.96 -6.31
N ALA A 78 18.34 7.04 -6.80
CA ALA A 78 18.67 6.92 -8.22
C ALA A 78 17.60 6.10 -8.95
N GLU A 79 17.57 6.23 -10.29
CA GLU A 79 16.75 5.39 -11.17
C GLU A 79 15.23 5.39 -10.87
N VAL A 80 14.71 6.52 -10.39
CA VAL A 80 13.26 6.68 -10.21
C VAL A 80 12.59 6.81 -11.58
N GLU A 81 11.65 5.92 -11.88
CA GLU A 81 10.85 5.90 -13.11
C GLU A 81 9.35 5.82 -12.79
N LEU A 82 8.55 6.59 -13.53
CA LEU A 82 7.09 6.48 -13.51
C LEU A 82 6.61 5.66 -14.71
N VAL A 83 6.25 4.39 -14.46
CA VAL A 83 5.74 3.47 -15.48
C VAL A 83 4.25 3.69 -15.74
N ARG A 84 3.83 3.55 -17.01
CA ARG A 84 2.46 3.91 -17.47
C ARG A 84 1.84 2.82 -18.35
N PRO A 85 1.60 1.61 -17.81
CA PRO A 85 0.88 0.59 -18.56
C PRO A 85 -0.55 1.08 -18.89
N PRO A 86 -1.07 0.80 -20.09
CA PRO A 86 -2.39 1.28 -20.49
C PRO A 86 -3.50 0.55 -19.72
N ALA A 87 -4.50 1.31 -19.29
CA ALA A 87 -5.66 0.82 -18.54
C ALA A 87 -6.80 0.41 -19.48
N ASP A 88 -6.55 -0.63 -20.29
CA ASP A 88 -7.38 -0.98 -21.46
C ASP A 88 -8.09 -2.34 -21.36
N GLY A 89 -7.99 -3.04 -20.23
CA GLY A 89 -8.64 -4.34 -20.02
C GLY A 89 -7.99 -5.51 -20.75
N ARG A 90 -6.88 -5.30 -21.48
CA ARG A 90 -6.28 -6.33 -22.36
C ARG A 90 -4.76 -6.37 -22.33
N THR A 91 -4.09 -5.26 -22.04
CA THR A 91 -2.63 -5.21 -21.97
C THR A 91 -2.14 -5.95 -20.74
N GLN A 92 -1.15 -6.83 -20.92
CA GLN A 92 -0.45 -7.51 -19.83
C GLN A 92 0.74 -6.67 -19.37
N TYR A 93 0.84 -6.44 -18.06
CA TYR A 93 2.00 -5.80 -17.44
C TYR A 93 2.41 -6.57 -16.18
N GLY A 94 3.64 -7.08 -16.16
CA GLY A 94 4.07 -8.06 -15.16
C GLY A 94 3.22 -9.32 -15.22
N TYR A 95 2.48 -9.60 -14.14
CA TYR A 95 1.60 -10.77 -14.01
C TYR A 95 0.10 -10.43 -14.09
N TRP A 96 -0.25 -9.19 -14.47
CA TRP A 96 -1.62 -8.71 -14.40
C TRP A 96 -2.11 -8.18 -15.76
N THR A 97 -3.34 -8.53 -16.13
CA THR A 97 -4.09 -7.81 -17.16
C THR A 97 -4.50 -6.47 -16.58
N MET A 98 -4.07 -5.39 -17.21
CA MET A 98 -4.40 -4.04 -16.76
C MET A 98 -5.92 -3.81 -16.82
N PRO A 99 -6.54 -3.32 -15.74
CA PRO A 99 -7.98 -3.05 -15.72
C PRO A 99 -8.35 -1.86 -16.62
N LEU A 100 -9.64 -1.74 -16.95
CA LEU A 100 -10.16 -0.53 -17.58
C LEU A 100 -10.02 0.66 -16.62
N ALA A 101 -9.61 1.81 -17.17
CA ALA A 101 -9.59 3.07 -16.44
C ALA A 101 -10.99 3.36 -15.87
N TRP A 102 -11.01 3.81 -14.62
CA TRP A 102 -12.24 4.20 -13.93
C TRP A 102 -12.08 5.54 -13.24
N ASP A 103 -13.14 6.33 -13.35
CA ASP A 103 -13.25 7.64 -12.75
C ASP A 103 -14.70 7.90 -12.36
N VAL A 104 -14.89 8.69 -11.31
CA VAL A 104 -16.20 9.04 -10.77
C VAL A 104 -16.18 10.50 -10.34
N ARG A 105 -17.27 11.21 -10.63
CA ARG A 105 -17.38 12.65 -10.34
C ARG A 105 -18.24 12.91 -9.11
N ASN A 106 -19.30 12.12 -8.95
CA ASN A 106 -20.20 12.19 -7.82
C ASN A 106 -20.87 10.83 -7.58
N GLY A 107 -21.52 10.74 -6.44
CA GLY A 107 -22.57 9.78 -6.16
C GLY A 107 -23.03 9.97 -4.73
N ARG A 108 -24.33 9.79 -4.53
CA ARG A 108 -25.00 10.12 -3.29
C ARG A 108 -26.14 9.15 -3.08
N LEU A 109 -26.28 8.67 -1.86
CA LEU A 109 -27.40 7.85 -1.40
C LEU A 109 -28.16 8.65 -0.36
N GLU A 110 -29.46 8.83 -0.57
CA GLU A 110 -30.32 9.56 0.34
C GLU A 110 -31.66 8.86 0.55
N ILE A 111 -32.22 9.03 1.74
CA ILE A 111 -33.60 8.67 2.05
C ILE A 111 -34.47 9.79 1.51
N VAL A 112 -35.24 9.47 0.46
CA VAL A 112 -36.21 10.41 -0.14
C VAL A 112 -37.59 10.29 0.52
N GLU A 113 -37.93 9.12 1.07
CA GLU A 113 -39.16 8.85 1.81
C GLU A 113 -38.88 7.90 2.99
N PRO A 114 -39.44 8.15 4.19
CA PRO A 114 -40.24 9.33 4.55
C PRO A 114 -39.39 10.61 4.60
N GLU A 115 -40.05 11.77 4.60
CA GLU A 115 -39.35 13.05 4.79
C GLU A 115 -38.76 13.10 6.21
N ILE A 116 -37.44 13.13 6.30
CA ILE A 116 -36.67 13.20 7.54
C ILE A 116 -35.68 14.37 7.51
N ALA A 117 -35.07 14.67 8.65
CA ALA A 117 -34.13 15.77 8.77
C ALA A 117 -32.94 15.62 7.79
N ALA A 118 -32.52 16.74 7.19
CA ALA A 118 -31.54 16.73 6.10
C ALA A 118 -30.14 16.23 6.51
N ASP A 119 -29.80 16.30 7.80
CA ASP A 119 -28.56 15.80 8.36
C ASP A 119 -28.55 14.27 8.53
N THR A 120 -29.72 13.64 8.58
CA THR A 120 -29.89 12.19 8.70
C THR A 120 -30.36 11.51 7.41
N SER A 121 -30.88 12.28 6.44
CA SER A 121 -31.32 11.73 5.16
C SER A 121 -30.18 11.26 4.25
N VAL A 122 -28.96 11.78 4.42
CA VAL A 122 -27.82 11.40 3.58
C VAL A 122 -27.07 10.22 4.18
N LEU A 123 -27.21 9.06 3.55
CA LEU A 123 -26.55 7.83 4.00
C LEU A 123 -25.13 7.69 3.46
N ALA A 124 -24.88 8.20 2.25
CA ALA A 124 -23.57 8.15 1.62
C ALA A 124 -23.36 9.33 0.68
N ASP A 125 -22.15 9.89 0.67
CA ASP A 125 -21.78 11.05 -0.16
C ASP A 125 -20.30 10.91 -0.55
N TYR A 126 -20.05 10.57 -1.83
CA TYR A 126 -18.72 10.35 -2.36
C TYR A 126 -17.78 11.56 -2.18
N GLN A 127 -18.31 12.78 -2.27
CA GLN A 127 -17.49 13.99 -2.18
C GLN A 127 -16.99 14.23 -0.75
N LYS A 128 -17.68 13.67 0.25
CA LYS A 128 -17.28 13.71 1.67
C LYS A 128 -16.49 12.46 2.05
N VAL A 129 -16.99 11.28 1.69
CA VAL A 129 -16.43 9.96 2.00
C VAL A 129 -16.29 9.17 0.69
N PRO A 130 -15.11 9.18 0.05
CA PRO A 130 -14.94 8.51 -1.25
C PRO A 130 -15.18 7.00 -1.21
N ALA A 131 -15.03 6.36 -0.04
CA ALA A 131 -15.39 4.97 0.19
C ALA A 131 -16.91 4.69 0.09
N SER A 132 -17.75 5.71 -0.09
CA SER A 132 -19.19 5.57 -0.38
C SER A 132 -19.49 4.91 -1.73
N ILE A 133 -18.52 4.81 -2.64
CA ILE A 133 -18.68 4.17 -3.94
C ILE A 133 -17.55 3.17 -4.16
N GLY A 134 -17.89 1.95 -4.55
CA GLY A 134 -16.92 0.95 -4.96
C GLY A 134 -16.30 1.28 -6.31
N MET A 135 -14.99 1.05 -6.46
CA MET A 135 -14.34 1.15 -7.77
C MET A 135 -15.04 0.25 -8.79
N TRP A 136 -15.15 0.74 -10.03
CA TRP A 136 -15.80 0.04 -11.12
C TRP A 136 -17.31 -0.17 -10.97
N CYS A 137 -17.96 0.45 -9.98
CA CYS A 137 -19.41 0.61 -10.03
C CYS A 137 -19.80 1.36 -11.31
N GLY A 138 -20.82 0.84 -12.00
CA GLY A 138 -21.42 1.50 -13.16
C GLY A 138 -22.21 2.74 -12.73
N PRO A 139 -22.41 3.70 -13.65
CA PRO A 139 -23.24 4.87 -13.37
C PRO A 139 -24.71 4.46 -13.22
N THR A 140 -25.45 5.20 -12.41
CA THR A 140 -26.91 5.19 -12.46
C THR A 140 -27.40 5.87 -13.75
N PRO A 141 -28.64 5.62 -14.19
CA PRO A 141 -29.25 6.41 -15.26
C PRO A 141 -29.28 7.91 -14.91
N PRO A 142 -29.42 8.83 -15.90
CA PRO A 142 -29.44 10.27 -15.65
C PRO A 142 -30.48 10.77 -14.62
N GLY A 143 -31.53 9.99 -14.35
CA GLY A 143 -32.54 10.30 -13.34
C GLY A 143 -32.32 9.66 -11.97
N GLY A 144 -31.21 8.94 -11.77
CA GLY A 144 -30.97 8.15 -10.56
C GLY A 144 -31.79 6.86 -10.51
N ILE A 145 -31.81 6.25 -9.33
CA ILE A 145 -32.60 5.05 -9.00
C ILE A 145 -33.21 5.28 -7.62
N THR A 146 -34.52 5.05 -7.50
CA THR A 146 -35.21 4.99 -6.20
C THR A 146 -35.62 3.54 -5.97
N ALA A 147 -35.32 3.02 -4.78
CA ALA A 147 -35.62 1.66 -4.38
C ALA A 147 -35.80 1.59 -2.86
N ASP A 148 -36.43 0.51 -2.39
CA ASP A 148 -36.57 0.25 -0.97
C ASP A 148 -35.21 -0.08 -0.34
N LEU A 149 -34.94 0.53 0.81
CA LEU A 149 -33.76 0.22 1.61
C LEU A 149 -34.08 -0.94 2.55
N VAL A 150 -33.29 -2.01 2.45
CA VAL A 150 -33.38 -3.16 3.35
C VAL A 150 -32.13 -3.18 4.22
N GLU A 151 -32.32 -3.15 5.54
CA GLU A 151 -31.23 -3.37 6.48
C GLU A 151 -30.82 -4.84 6.47
N PHE A 152 -29.53 -5.11 6.26
CA PHE A 152 -29.00 -6.45 6.37
C PHE A 152 -28.43 -6.66 7.77
N SER A 153 -29.10 -7.51 8.56
CA SER A 153 -28.59 -8.01 9.85
C SER A 153 -28.13 -9.46 9.70
N GLU A 154 -27.06 -9.82 10.42
CA GLU A 154 -26.55 -11.19 10.45
C GLU A 154 -27.67 -12.18 10.87
N GLY A 155 -27.97 -13.17 10.01
CA GLY A 155 -29.06 -14.14 10.22
C GLY A 155 -30.41 -13.79 9.59
N ALA A 156 -30.52 -12.72 8.80
CA ALA A 156 -31.69 -12.47 7.98
C ALA A 156 -31.71 -13.39 6.74
N ASP A 157 -32.79 -14.15 6.54
CA ASP A 157 -33.06 -14.85 5.30
C ASP A 157 -33.44 -13.82 4.22
N LEU A 158 -32.73 -13.82 3.09
CA LEU A 158 -33.05 -13.01 1.90
C LEU A 158 -34.09 -13.71 1.03
#